data_AF-A0A2N0ANI3-F1
#
_entry.id   AF-A0A2N0ANI3-F1
#
_cell.length_a   1.000
_cell.length_b   1.000
_cell.length_c   1.000
_cell.angle_alpha   90.00
_cell.angle_beta   90.00
_cell.angle_gamma   90.00
#
_symmetry.space_group_name_H-M   'P 1'
#
loop_
_entity.id
_entity.type
_entity.pdbx_description
1 polymer ?
#
loop_
_entity_poly.entity_id
_entity_poly.type
_entity_poly.pdbx_seq_one_letter_code
_entity_poly.pdbx_strand_id
1 'polypeptide(L)' 'MDKAHKFKNTLERYIHYRGIDIVLHLKDGKSIELDKNRQMMDDIVIGNLASGVVRIPIADIQSADFFAA' A
#
# COMPACT_ATOMS: atom_id res chain seq x y z
N MET A 1 17.14 -1.12 -13.36
CA MET A 1 16.05 -0.66 -12.47
C MET A 1 16.25 -1.28 -11.10
N ASP A 2 16.36 -0.42 -10.07
CA ASP A 2 16.50 -0.82 -8.68
C ASP A 2 15.24 -1.52 -8.14
N LYS A 3 15.38 -2.41 -7.15
CA LYS A 3 14.28 -3.14 -6.53
C LYS A 3 13.26 -2.20 -5.88
N ALA A 4 13.71 -1.13 -5.24
CA ALA A 4 12.82 -0.14 -4.62
C ALA A 4 11.91 0.55 -5.64
N HIS A 5 12.47 0.95 -6.79
CA HIS A 5 11.69 1.52 -7.89
C HIS A 5 10.67 0.54 -8.47
N LYS A 6 11.03 -0.74 -8.62
CA LYS A 6 10.09 -1.77 -9.09
C LYS A 6 8.94 -1.98 -8.08
N PHE A 7 9.24 -1.97 -6.79
CA PHE A 7 8.24 -2.10 -5.73
C PHE A 7 7.25 -0.93 -5.76
N LYS A 8 7.76 0.31 -5.75
CA LYS A 8 6.95 1.54 -5.83
C LYS A 8 5.99 1.49 -7.03
N ASN A 9 6.52 1.24 -8.24
CA ASN A 9 5.71 1.23 -9.45
C ASN A 9 4.65 0.12 -9.45
N THR A 10 4.94 -1.03 -8.84
CA THR A 10 3.97 -2.12 -8.69
C THR A 10 2.87 -1.72 -7.73
N LEU A 11 3.24 -1.20 -6.57
CA LEU A 11 2.29 -0.77 -5.54
C LEU A 11 1.37 0.35 -6.06
N GLU A 12 1.92 1.37 -6.72
CA GLU A 12 1.17 2.47 -7.32
C GLU A 12 0.12 1.96 -8.31
N ARG A 13 0.52 1.04 -9.20
CA ARG A 13 -0.40 0.43 -10.17
C ARG A 13 -1.59 -0.25 -9.50
N TYR A 14 -1.34 -1.01 -8.43
CA TYR A 14 -2.39 -1.77 -7.75
C TYR A 14 -3.25 -0.91 -6.81
N ILE A 15 -2.70 0.16 -6.22
CA ILE A 15 -3.48 1.12 -5.43
C ILE A 15 -4.63 1.69 -6.27
N HIS A 16 -4.38 1.99 -7.55
CA HIS A 16 -5.40 2.52 -8.46
C HIS A 16 -6.33 1.46 -9.07
N TYR A 17 -6.02 0.16 -8.90
CA TYR A 17 -6.81 -0.91 -9.47
C TYR A 17 -8.02 -1.24 -8.58
N ARG A 18 -9.24 -1.21 -9.16
CA ARG A 18 -10.47 -1.59 -8.46
C ARG A 18 -10.63 -3.11 -8.42
N GLY A 19 -11.23 -3.62 -7.35
CA GLY A 19 -11.50 -5.06 -7.20
C GLY A 19 -10.30 -5.89 -6.74
N ILE A 20 -9.28 -5.23 -6.17
CA ILE A 20 -8.16 -5.88 -5.52
C ILE A 20 -8.13 -5.46 -4.05
N ASP A 21 -7.89 -6.41 -3.17
CA ASP A 21 -7.59 -6.16 -1.76
C ASP A 21 -6.08 -6.14 -1.56
N ILE A 22 -5.59 -5.16 -0.79
CA ILE A 22 -4.16 -4.92 -0.60
C ILE A 22 -3.86 -4.96 0.89
N VAL A 23 -2.92 -5.82 1.28
CA VAL A 23 -2.39 -5.87 2.65
C VAL A 23 -0.94 -5.43 2.63
N LEU A 24 -0.65 -4.33 3.33
CA LEU A 24 0.72 -3.84 3.54
C LEU A 24 1.29 -4.45 4.81
N HIS A 25 2.48 -5.02 4.73
CA HIS A 25 3.25 -5.46 5.90
C HIS A 25 4.35 -4.45 6.17
N LEU A 26 4.36 -3.86 7.36
CA LEU A 26 5.32 -2.85 7.76
C LEU A 26 6.55 -3.46 8.41
N LYS A 27 7.66 -2.72 8.40
CA LYS A 27 8.92 -3.12 9.04
C LYS A 27 8.82 -3.30 10.56
N ASP A 28 7.85 -2.64 11.19
CA ASP A 28 7.57 -2.78 12.63
C ASP A 28 6.74 -4.03 12.96
N GLY A 29 6.39 -4.84 11.96
CA GLY A 29 5.61 -6.06 12.10
C GLY A 29 4.10 -5.86 12.08
N LYS A 30 3.60 -4.62 11.94
CA LYS A 30 2.17 -4.38 11.74
C LYS A 30 1.75 -4.70 10.31
N SER A 31 0.49 -5.11 10.16
CA SER A 31 -0.16 -5.25 8.85
C SER A 31 -1.32 -4.27 8.74
N ILE A 32 -1.48 -3.66 7.57
CA ILE A 32 -2.54 -2.70 7.28
C ILE A 32 -3.26 -3.16 6.01
N GLU A 33 -4.53 -3.49 6.15
CA GLU A 33 -5.42 -3.71 5.00
C GLU A 33 -5.91 -2.37 4.47
N LEU A 34 -5.70 -2.13 3.19
CA LEU A 34 -6.14 -0.90 2.53
C LEU A 34 -7.58 -1.06 2.04
N ASP A 35 -8.42 -0.10 2.41
CA ASP A 35 -9.78 -0.03 1.91
C ASP A 35 -9.85 0.39 0.42
N LYS A 36 -11.07 0.57 -0.08
CA LYS A 36 -11.33 0.98 -1.47
C LYS A 36 -10.95 2.44 -1.75
N ASN A 37 -10.80 3.27 -0.72
CA ASN A 37 -10.50 4.70 -0.82
C ASN A 37 -9.01 5.00 -0.55
N ARG A 38 -8.15 4.07 -0.94
CA ARG A 38 -6.70 4.19 -0.88
C ARG A 38 -6.15 5.07 -2.01
N GLN A 39 -5.05 5.76 -1.73
CA GLN A 39 -4.35 6.62 -2.66
C GLN A 39 -2.85 6.52 -2.46
N MET A 40 -2.10 6.96 -3.46
CA MET A 40 -0.67 7.14 -3.38
C MET A 40 -0.35 8.59 -3.72
N MET A 41 0.49 9.22 -2.91
CA MET A 41 0.98 10.57 -3.15
C MET A 41 2.49 10.55 -2.91
N ASP A 42 3.24 10.72 -4.00
CA ASP A 42 4.71 10.60 -4.02
C ASP A 42 5.20 9.25 -3.48
N ASP A 43 5.79 9.27 -2.28
CA ASP A 43 6.31 8.08 -1.58
C ASP A 43 5.48 7.71 -0.35
N ILE A 44 4.20 8.12 -0.32
CA ILE A 44 3.27 7.89 0.79
C ILE A 44 2.02 7.19 0.27
N VAL A 45 1.67 6.07 0.91
CA VAL A 45 0.36 5.44 0.77
C VAL A 45 -0.60 6.05 1.78
N ILE A 46 -1.76 6.48 1.30
CA ILE A 46 -2.84 7.00 2.14
C ILE A 46 -3.95 5.96 2.12
N GLY A 47 -4.29 5.42 3.29
CA GLY A 47 -5.38 4.47 3.47
C GLY A 47 -6.45 5.06 4.39
N ASN A 48 -7.72 4.66 4.17
CA ASN A 48 -8.77 4.91 5.16
C ASN A 48 -9.01 3.62 5.94
N LEU A 49 -8.76 3.66 7.25
CA LEU A 49 -9.12 2.61 8.17
C LEU A 49 -10.40 2.99 8.92
N ALA A 50 -11.03 2.01 9.57
CA ALA A 50 -12.17 2.28 10.46
C ALA A 50 -11.82 3.29 11.57
N SER A 51 -10.56 3.36 11.99
CA SER A 51 -10.04 4.30 12.99
C SER A 51 -9.65 5.67 12.43
N GLY A 52 -9.70 5.87 11.11
CA GLY A 52 -9.37 7.12 10.44
C GLY A 52 -8.35 6.98 9.31
N VAL A 53 -7.84 8.13 8.84
CA VAL A 53 -6.86 8.20 7.75
C VAL A 53 -5.48 7.82 8.26
N VAL A 54 -4.80 6.93 7.56
CA VAL A 54 -3.38 6.60 7.78
C VAL A 54 -2.51 7.04 6.62
N ARG A 55 -1.28 7.45 6.93
CA ARG A 55 -0.26 7.85 5.96
C ARG A 55 0.98 7.00 6.21
N ILE A 56 1.37 6.19 5.23
CA ILE A 56 2.37 5.16 5.37
C ILE A 56 3.48 5.46 4.35
N PRO A 57 4.68 5.87 4.79
CA PRO A 57 5.82 5.99 3.89
C PRO A 57 6.16 4.65 3.25
N ILE A 58 6.46 4.62 1.94
CA ILE A 58 6.90 3.40 1.25
C ILE A 58 8.13 2.80 1.92
N ALA A 59 9.01 3.66 2.45
CA ALA A 59 10.20 3.23 3.15
C ALA A 59 9.91 2.38 4.41
N ASP A 60 8.70 2.48 4.97
CA ASP A 60 8.28 1.69 6.14
C ASP A 60 7.58 0.37 5.75
N ILE A 61 7.27 0.19 4.46
CA ILE A 61 6.63 -1.01 3.93
C ILE A 61 7.70 -2.07 3.63
N GLN A 62 7.55 -3.24 4.24
CA GLN A 62 8.41 -4.41 4.03
C GLN A 62 7.97 -5.19 2.79
N SER A 63 6.65 -5.40 2.63
CA SER A 63 6.03 -6.10 1.50
C SER A 63 4.56 -5.72 1.35
N ALA A 64 3.96 -6.11 0.22
CA ALA A 64 2.54 -5.94 -0.04
C ALA A 64 1.99 -7.20 -0.71
N ASP A 65 0.85 -7.69 -0.23
CA ASP A 65 0.09 -8.77 -0.84
C ASP A 65 -1.10 -8.19 -1.60
N PHE A 66 -1.40 -8.77 -2.77
CA PHE A 66 -2.48 -8.33 -3.66
C PHE A 66 -3.42 -9.52 -3.92
N PHE A 67 -4.69 -9.37 -3.56
CA PHE A 67 -5.70 -10.41 -3.72
C PHE A 67 -6.73 -9.95 -4.76
N ALA A 68 -6.88 -10.71 -5.84
CA ALA A 68 -7.93 -10.50 -6.83
C ALA A 68 -9.11 -11.42 -6.50
N ALA A 69 -10.32 -10.86 -6.49
CA ALA A 69 -11.57 -11.59 -6.35
C ALA A 69 -12.07 -12.14 -7.69
#